data_AF-A0A3D5FF20-F1
#
_entry.id   AF-A0A3D5FF20-F1
#
_cell.length_a   1.000
_cell.length_b   1.000
_cell.length_c   1.000
_cell.angle_alpha   90.00
_cell.angle_beta   90.00
_cell.angle_gamma   90.00
#
_symmetry.space_group_name_H-M   'P 1'
#
loop_
_entity.id
_entity.type
_entity.pdbx_description
1 polymer ?
#
loop_
_entity_poly.entity_id
_entity_poly.type
_entity_poly.pdbx_seq_one_letter_code
_entity_poly.pdbx_strand_id
1 'polypeptide(L)' 'MVVAATETGIPVPAFSAALNYFDSYRLPQLPANLLQAQRDYFGAHSYQRTDKEETFHSEWLELRKPPNK' A
#
# COMPACT_ATOMS: atom_id res chain seq x y z
N MET A 1 9.60 8.23 22.12
CA MET A 1 10.94 7.64 21.90
C MET A 1 11.30 7.58 20.41
N VAL A 2 10.55 6.86 19.54
CA VAL A 2 10.85 6.80 18.09
C VAL A 2 10.93 8.18 17.44
N VAL A 3 9.93 9.05 17.66
CA VAL A 3 9.93 10.44 17.16
C VAL A 3 11.20 11.21 17.55
N ALA A 4 11.51 11.27 18.85
CA ALA A 4 12.69 11.97 19.34
C ALA A 4 14.00 11.42 18.75
N ALA A 5 14.15 10.09 18.65
CA ALA A 5 15.33 9.47 18.07
C ALA A 5 15.49 9.82 16.57
N THR A 6 14.38 9.87 15.82
CA THR A 6 14.37 10.30 14.42
C THR A 6 14.79 11.77 14.26
N GLU A 7 14.25 12.67 15.10
CA GLU A 7 14.58 14.10 15.06
C GLU A 7 16.05 14.37 15.40
N THR A 8 16.65 13.56 16.29
CA THR A 8 18.06 13.70 16.68
C THR A 8 19.02 12.82 15.88
N GLY A 9 18.54 12.08 14.87
CA GLY A 9 19.39 11.22 14.03
C GLY A 9 19.98 9.99 14.75
N ILE A 10 19.38 9.53 15.83
CA ILE A 10 19.82 8.34 16.57
C ILE A 10 19.15 7.10 15.96
N PRO A 11 19.91 6.11 15.46
CA PRO A 11 19.34 4.92 14.84
C PRO A 11 18.68 4.01 15.88
N VAL A 12 17.40 3.71 15.69
CA VAL A 12 16.60 2.84 16.57
C VAL A 12 15.85 1.74 15.78
N PRO A 13 16.55 0.93 14.96
CA PRO A 13 15.91 0.06 13.96
C PRO A 13 14.92 -0.95 14.55
N ALA A 14 15.26 -1.57 15.69
CA ALA A 14 14.39 -2.54 16.35
C ALA A 14 13.08 -1.90 16.85
N PHE A 15 13.16 -0.69 17.43
CA PHE A 15 11.97 0.00 17.93
C PHE A 15 11.09 0.53 16.80
N SER A 16 11.68 1.07 15.73
CA SER A 16 10.92 1.48 14.54
C SER A 16 10.23 0.28 13.88
N ALA A 17 10.90 -0.86 13.76
CA ALA A 17 10.32 -2.09 13.21
C ALA A 17 9.19 -2.62 14.09
N ALA A 18 9.36 -2.66 15.41
CA ALA A 18 8.33 -3.11 16.35
C ALA A 18 7.07 -2.24 16.27
N LEU A 19 7.23 -0.90 16.21
CA LEU A 19 6.11 0.03 16.05
C LEU A 19 5.39 -0.17 14.72
N ASN A 20 6.14 -0.22 13.61
CA ASN A 20 5.58 -0.43 12.28
C ASN A 20 4.82 -1.75 12.17
N TYR A 21 5.35 -2.82 12.76
CA TYR A 21 4.69 -4.13 12.79
C TYR A 21 3.37 -4.07 13.58
N PHE A 22 3.41 -3.50 14.79
CA PHE A 22 2.22 -3.38 15.63
C PHE A 22 1.12 -2.56 14.94
N ASP A 23 1.48 -1.42 14.36
CA ASP A 23 0.55 -0.57 13.62
C ASP A 23 0.00 -1.27 12.37
N SER A 24 0.86 -1.97 11.62
CA SER A 24 0.40 -2.73 10.45
C SER A 24 -0.54 -3.87 10.83
N TYR A 25 -0.30 -4.52 11.97
CA TYR A 25 -1.09 -5.66 12.42
C TYR A 25 -2.50 -5.25 12.87
N ARG A 26 -2.63 -4.11 13.57
CA ARG A 26 -3.92 -3.66 14.11
C ARG A 26 -4.79 -2.91 13.09
N LEU A 27 -4.25 -2.52 11.94
CA LEU A 27 -5.00 -1.81 10.92
C LEU A 27 -5.80 -2.81 10.07
N PRO A 28 -7.14 -2.66 9.96
CA PRO A 28 -7.96 -3.55 9.16
C PRO A 28 -7.74 -3.37 7.64
N GLN A 29 -7.18 -2.23 7.23
CA GLN A 29 -6.88 -1.91 5.84
C GLN A 29 -5.49 -1.28 5.74
N LEU A 30 -4.65 -1.86 4.88
CA LEU A 30 -3.31 -1.39 4.58
C LEU A 30 -3.25 -0.82 3.16
N PRO A 31 -2.28 0.05 2.85
CA PRO A 31 -2.09 0.62 1.50
C PRO A 31 -1.65 -0.42 0.44
N ALA A 32 -1.69 -1.72 0.75
CA ALA A 32 -1.37 -2.80 -0.16
C ALA A 32 -2.30 -2.87 -1.38
N ASN A 33 -3.47 -2.24 -1.32
CA ASN A 33 -4.36 -2.06 -2.48
C ASN A 33 -3.69 -1.29 -3.63
N LEU A 34 -2.88 -0.26 -3.33
CA LEU A 34 -2.12 0.46 -4.36
C LEU A 34 -1.05 -0.44 -4.98
N LEU A 35 -0.39 -1.28 -4.19
CA LEU A 35 0.56 -2.27 -4.71
C LEU A 35 -0.12 -3.26 -5.64
N GLN A 36 -1.31 -3.76 -5.28
CA GLN A 36 -2.10 -4.64 -6.16
C GLN A 36 -2.49 -3.93 -7.46
N ALA A 37 -2.93 -2.67 -7.38
CA ALA A 37 -3.22 -1.87 -8.56
C ALA A 37 -1.99 -1.71 -9.48
N GLN A 38 -0.81 -1.42 -8.92
CA GLN A 38 0.44 -1.33 -9.69
C GLN A 38 0.82 -2.67 -10.34
N ARG A 39 0.73 -3.77 -9.60
CA ARG A 39 1.02 -5.12 -10.13
C ARG A 39 0.09 -5.49 -11.28
N ASP A 40 -1.19 -5.15 -11.17
CA ASP A 40 -2.15 -5.37 -12.24
C ASP A 40 -1.88 -4.45 -13.44
N TYR A 41 -1.60 -3.17 -13.19
CA TYR A 41 -1.31 -2.18 -14.23
C TYR A 41 -0.10 -2.56 -15.09
N PHE A 42 1.01 -2.96 -14.49
CA PHE A 42 2.25 -3.23 -15.24
C PHE A 42 2.40 -4.67 -15.68
N GLY A 43 1.70 -5.62 -15.05
CA GLY A 43 1.97 -7.05 -15.20
C GLY A 43 0.75 -7.94 -15.36
N ALA A 44 -0.46 -7.39 -15.46
CA ALA A 44 -1.71 -8.16 -15.56
C ALA A 44 -1.85 -9.23 -14.45
N HIS A 45 -1.34 -8.92 -13.25
CA HIS A 45 -1.30 -9.86 -12.13
C HIS A 45 -2.65 -10.08 -11.44
N SER A 46 -3.71 -9.37 -11.84
CA SER A 46 -5.04 -9.39 -11.23
C SER A 46 -5.06 -8.97 -9.75
N TYR A 47 -6.25 -8.73 -9.21
CA TYR A 47 -6.48 -8.39 -7.80
C TYR A 47 -7.87 -8.82 -7.33
N GLN A 48 -8.09 -8.81 -6.01
CA GLN A 48 -9.39 -9.03 -5.39
C GLN A 48 -10.02 -7.72 -4.93
N ARG A 49 -11.35 -7.68 -4.90
CA ARG A 49 -12.11 -6.54 -4.39
C ARG A 49 -12.73 -6.84 -3.04
N THR A 50 -13.04 -5.80 -2.27
CA THR A 50 -13.68 -5.95 -0.96
C THR A 50 -15.19 -6.13 -1.03
N ASP A 51 -15.81 -5.85 -2.18
CA ASP A 51 -17.26 -5.92 -2.39
C ASP A 51 -17.71 -7.18 -3.13
N LYS A 52 -16.78 -7.97 -3.69
CA LYS A 52 -17.08 -9.17 -4.49
C LYS A 52 -16.00 -10.24 -4.36
N GLU A 53 -16.42 -11.50 -4.23
CA GLU A 53 -15.54 -12.67 -4.13
C GLU A 53 -15.17 -13.23 -5.51
N GLU A 54 -14.51 -12.40 -6.33
CA GLU A 54 -14.03 -12.77 -7.66
C GLU A 54 -12.60 -12.23 -7.87
N THR A 55 -11.94 -12.67 -8.94
CA THR A 55 -10.64 -12.15 -9.39
C THR A 55 -10.85 -11.15 -10.52
N PHE A 56 -10.24 -9.98 -10.41
CA PHE A 56 -10.40 -8.88 -11.35
C PHE A 56 -9.09 -8.53 -12.04
N HIS A 57 -9.16 -8.25 -13.34
CA HIS A 57 -8.14 -7.54 -14.09
C HIS A 57 -8.75 -6.25 -14.65
N SER A 58 -7.99 -5.17 -14.72
CA SER A 58 -8.46 -3.89 -15.25
C SER A 58 -7.64 -3.45 -16.46
N GLU A 59 -8.32 -3.00 -17.50
CA GLU A 59 -7.68 -2.35 -18.66
C GLU A 59 -7.37 -0.88 -18.32
N TRP A 60 -6.30 -0.68 -17.57
CA TRP A 60 -6.00 0.62 -16.95
C TRP A 60 -5.79 1.78 -17.93
N LEU A 61 -5.29 1.48 -19.13
CA LEU A 61 -5.07 2.50 -20.16
C LEU A 61 -6.40 3.00 -20.74
N GLU A 62 -7.42 2.15 -20.82
CA GLU A 62 -8.76 2.53 -21.26
C GLU A 62 -9.49 3.33 -20.17
N LEU A 63 -9.25 3.00 -18.90
CA LEU A 63 -9.84 3.67 -17.73
C LEU A 63 -9.19 5.02 -17.40
N ARG A 64 -8.02 5.31 -17.99
CA ARG A 64 -7.27 6.53 -17.73
C ARG A 64 -8.09 7.76 -18.14
N LYS A 65 -8.41 8.61 -17.15
CA LYS A 65 -9.02 9.91 -17.44
C LYS A 65 -8.04 10.80 -18.21
N PRO A 66 -8.49 11.52 -19.25
CA PRO A 66 -7.64 12.51 -19.91
C PRO A 66 -7.26 13.60 -18.90
N PRO A 67 -6.05 14.19 -19.00
CA PRO A 67 -5.67 15.31 -18.16
C PRO A 67 -6.65 16.46 -18.41
N ASN A 68 -7.18 17.07 -17.34
CA ASN A 68 -7.89 18.33 -17.45
C ASN A 68 -6.90 19.39 -17.97
N LYS A 69 -7.28 20.05 -19.06
CA LYS A 69 -6.54 21.20 -19.60
C LYS A 69 -6.62 22.38 -18.65
#